data_AF-A0A3D5BX58-F1
#
_entry.id   AF-A0A3D5BX58-F1
#
_cell.length_a   1.000
_cell.length_b   1.000
_cell.length_c   1.000
_cell.angle_alpha   90.00
_cell.angle_beta   90.00
_cell.angle_gamma   90.00
#
_symmetry.space_group_name_H-M   'P 1'
#
loop_
_entity.id
_entity.type
_entity.pdbx_description
1 polymer ?
#
loop_
_entity_poly.entity_id
_entity_poly.type
_entity_poly.pdbx_seq_one_letter_code
_entity_poly.pdbx_strand_id
1 'polypeptide(L)'
;VLDGPTNFGPDGGGRNYVPRNYSGRFHGVISIRQALAMSLNVPAVKTLREVGIDEAIEMAHRLGITTLNDRNRYGLSLVIGGGEVTLLDETSGFSVFANDGKRNPVDPILKIVDKDNKIIRENSPKNMPVLDPQIARKINSILSDNKSRTPIFGPNNKLFIPGRTVAAKTGTTQEFRDAWTVGFTPHIAVGVWAGNNNNRSMRPGADGSFVAAPIWNKFMSQVLPQYPDDTFLAYEKSDSKAVPKVAAKSQYKITYYRKSNKKKISEKKAKSMKPEKVIQKIEVVSSEPFSAEGNFIDKKPVF
;
A
#
# COMPACT_ATOMS: atom_id res chain seq x y z
N VAL A 1 -10.97 3.05 -9.97
CA VAL A 1 -11.13 1.66 -9.53
C VAL A 1 -12.40 1.54 -8.72
N LEU A 2 -13.17 0.45 -8.89
CA LEU A 2 -14.35 0.19 -8.07
C LEU A 2 -13.96 -0.54 -6.79
N ASP A 3 -14.20 0.09 -5.64
CA ASP A 3 -14.21 -0.53 -4.32
C ASP A 3 -15.65 -0.97 -3.98
N GLY A 4 -15.94 -2.27 -4.11
CA GLY A 4 -17.26 -2.85 -3.94
C GLY A 4 -17.20 -4.37 -3.79
N PRO A 5 -18.27 -5.05 -3.33
CA PRO A 5 -18.29 -6.50 -3.21
C PRO A 5 -17.84 -7.14 -4.53
N THR A 6 -16.81 -7.98 -4.47
CA THR A 6 -16.22 -8.61 -5.65
C THR A 6 -15.88 -10.06 -5.30
N ASN A 7 -16.39 -11.00 -6.10
CA ASN A 7 -16.00 -12.40 -6.04
C ASN A 7 -14.83 -12.62 -7.01
N PHE A 8 -13.70 -13.10 -6.50
CA PHE A 8 -12.49 -13.33 -7.29
C PHE A 8 -12.36 -14.78 -7.79
N GLY A 9 -13.36 -15.63 -7.53
CA GLY A 9 -13.36 -17.05 -7.90
C GLY A 9 -13.03 -17.95 -6.71
N PRO A 10 -12.82 -19.26 -6.97
CA PRO A 10 -12.53 -20.24 -5.92
C PRO A 10 -11.25 -19.92 -5.14
N ASP A 11 -11.26 -20.17 -3.83
CA ASP A 11 -10.11 -19.97 -2.92
C ASP A 11 -9.25 -21.22 -2.70
N GLY A 12 -9.57 -22.32 -3.39
CA GLY A 12 -8.92 -23.63 -3.21
C GLY A 12 -9.41 -24.42 -1.98
N GLY A 13 -10.22 -23.82 -1.11
CA GLY A 13 -10.82 -24.45 0.07
C GLY A 13 -12.31 -24.76 -0.08
N GLY A 14 -12.80 -24.84 -1.32
CA GLY A 14 -14.22 -25.09 -1.63
C GLY A 14 -15.14 -23.88 -1.44
N ARG A 15 -14.58 -22.67 -1.25
CA ARG A 15 -15.34 -21.41 -1.16
C ARG A 15 -14.87 -20.43 -2.22
N ASN A 16 -15.59 -19.31 -2.32
CA ASN A 16 -15.20 -18.19 -3.16
C ASN A 16 -14.39 -17.16 -2.35
N TYR A 17 -13.33 -16.62 -2.95
CA TYR A 17 -12.54 -15.54 -2.37
C TYR A 17 -13.27 -14.21 -2.53
N VAL A 18 -13.85 -13.72 -1.43
CA VAL A 18 -14.62 -12.47 -1.35
C VAL A 18 -14.04 -11.57 -0.24
N PRO A 19 -12.93 -10.86 -0.49
CA PRO A 19 -12.29 -10.02 0.51
C PRO A 19 -13.15 -8.81 0.87
N ARG A 20 -12.98 -8.33 2.10
CA ARG A 20 -13.62 -7.11 2.62
C ARG A 20 -12.56 -6.09 3.00
N ASN A 21 -12.92 -4.82 2.94
CA ASN A 21 -12.11 -3.77 3.56
C ASN A 21 -12.14 -3.92 5.07
N TYR A 22 -11.08 -3.46 5.73
CA TYR A 22 -10.95 -3.49 7.19
C TYR A 22 -12.16 -2.87 7.92
N SER A 23 -12.70 -1.76 7.41
CA SER A 23 -13.88 -1.09 7.98
C SER A 23 -15.21 -1.80 7.72
N GLY A 24 -15.20 -2.88 6.92
CA GLY A 24 -16.39 -3.55 6.41
C GLY A 24 -17.21 -2.76 5.39
N ARG A 25 -16.77 -1.54 5.03
CA ARG A 25 -17.48 -0.63 4.12
C ARG A 25 -16.79 -0.53 2.76
N PHE A 26 -17.60 -0.24 1.74
CA PHE A 26 -17.16 0.01 0.37
C PHE A 26 -17.35 1.49 0.00
N HIS A 27 -16.46 2.00 -0.85
CA HIS A 27 -16.37 3.42 -1.20
C HIS A 27 -16.79 3.69 -2.66
N GLY A 28 -17.14 2.66 -3.43
CA GLY A 28 -17.55 2.79 -4.81
C GLY A 28 -16.40 3.17 -5.72
N VAL A 29 -16.66 4.02 -6.70
CA VAL A 29 -15.65 4.42 -7.68
C VAL A 29 -14.74 5.46 -7.06
N ILE A 30 -13.47 5.10 -6.90
CA ILE A 30 -12.43 5.95 -6.34
C ILE A 30 -11.19 5.95 -7.23
N SER A 31 -10.32 6.92 -7.06
CA SER A 31 -9.00 6.92 -7.70
C SER A 31 -8.07 5.88 -7.07
N ILE A 32 -7.03 5.45 -7.80
CA ILE A 32 -5.97 4.59 -7.24
C ILE A 32 -5.24 5.30 -6.09
N ARG A 33 -5.05 6.63 -6.19
CA ARG A 33 -4.53 7.48 -5.11
C ARG A 33 -5.33 7.32 -3.83
N GLN A 34 -6.65 7.46 -3.91
CA GLN A 34 -7.54 7.28 -2.77
C GLN A 34 -7.49 5.84 -2.24
N ALA A 35 -7.51 4.84 -3.13
CA ALA A 35 -7.47 3.43 -2.73
C ALA A 35 -6.21 3.07 -1.93
N LEU A 36 -5.03 3.48 -2.42
CA LEU A 36 -3.75 3.23 -1.75
C LEU A 36 -3.65 4.04 -0.45
N ALA A 37 -4.00 5.34 -0.46
CA ALA A 37 -3.94 6.21 0.71
C ALA A 37 -4.88 5.75 1.84
N MET A 38 -6.04 5.20 1.50
CA MET A 38 -7.01 4.63 2.45
C MET A 38 -6.74 3.16 2.81
N SER A 39 -5.73 2.52 2.21
CA SER A 39 -5.39 1.12 2.45
C SER A 39 -6.54 0.15 2.16
N LEU A 40 -7.23 0.30 1.04
CA LEU A 40 -8.41 -0.51 0.72
C LEU A 40 -8.05 -1.84 0.07
N ASN A 41 -8.54 -2.94 0.66
CA ASN A 41 -8.23 -4.31 0.25
C ASN A 41 -8.76 -4.64 -1.14
N VAL A 42 -10.03 -4.35 -1.44
CA VAL A 42 -10.63 -4.80 -2.71
C VAL A 42 -9.96 -4.14 -3.93
N PRO A 43 -9.71 -2.83 -3.97
CA PRO A 43 -8.91 -2.21 -5.03
C PRO A 43 -7.49 -2.79 -5.14
N ALA A 44 -6.84 -3.14 -4.03
CA ALA A 44 -5.50 -3.74 -4.05
C ALA A 44 -5.54 -5.12 -4.72
N VAL A 45 -6.49 -5.97 -4.35
CA VAL A 45 -6.70 -7.30 -4.97
C VAL A 45 -7.03 -7.19 -6.45
N LYS A 46 -7.87 -6.22 -6.85
CA LYS A 46 -8.12 -5.95 -8.29
C LYS A 46 -6.87 -5.53 -9.04
N THR A 47 -6.04 -4.72 -8.41
CA THR A 47 -4.76 -4.28 -9.00
C THR A 47 -3.83 -5.46 -9.19
N LEU A 48 -3.66 -6.31 -8.17
CA LEU A 48 -2.82 -7.51 -8.29
C LEU A 48 -3.31 -8.44 -9.41
N ARG A 49 -4.62 -8.66 -9.52
CA ARG A 49 -5.18 -9.50 -10.57
C ARG A 49 -4.87 -8.98 -11.99
N GLU A 50 -4.91 -7.67 -12.18
CA GLU A 50 -4.61 -7.06 -13.49
C GLU A 50 -3.11 -6.97 -13.77
N VAL A 51 -2.26 -6.94 -12.73
CA VAL A 51 -0.79 -6.93 -12.87
C VAL A 51 -0.23 -8.34 -13.05
N GLY A 52 -0.78 -9.32 -12.35
CA GLY A 52 -0.24 -10.68 -12.22
C GLY A 52 0.54 -10.88 -10.92
N ILE A 53 0.50 -12.09 -10.37
CA ILE A 53 1.13 -12.45 -9.09
C ILE A 53 2.65 -12.52 -9.26
N ASP A 54 3.12 -13.15 -10.33
CA ASP A 54 4.55 -13.34 -10.60
C ASP A 54 5.24 -11.99 -10.83
N GLU A 55 4.63 -11.10 -11.61
CA GLU A 55 5.12 -9.75 -11.85
C GLU A 55 5.21 -8.92 -10.57
N ALA A 56 4.26 -9.12 -9.64
CA ALA A 56 4.29 -8.47 -8.34
C ALA A 56 5.42 -9.01 -7.45
N ILE A 57 5.65 -10.33 -7.44
CA ILE A 57 6.76 -10.96 -6.71
C ILE A 57 8.11 -10.52 -7.29
N GLU A 58 8.26 -10.49 -8.61
CA GLU A 58 9.48 -9.98 -9.26
C GLU A 58 9.77 -8.53 -8.91
N MET A 59 8.73 -7.68 -8.89
CA MET A 59 8.87 -6.30 -8.42
C MET A 59 9.30 -6.25 -6.95
N ALA A 60 8.73 -7.09 -6.08
CA ALA A 60 9.12 -7.15 -4.67
C ALA A 60 10.61 -7.54 -4.52
N HIS A 61 11.09 -8.54 -5.26
CA HIS A 61 12.49 -8.93 -5.27
C HIS A 61 13.41 -7.80 -5.78
N ARG A 62 13.02 -7.09 -6.83
CA ARG A 62 13.74 -5.90 -7.32
C ARG A 62 13.86 -4.80 -6.28
N LEU A 63 12.82 -4.60 -5.47
CA LEU A 63 12.83 -3.65 -4.35
C LEU A 63 13.69 -4.14 -3.18
N GLY A 64 14.03 -5.43 -3.13
CA GLY A 64 14.94 -6.01 -2.16
C GLY A 64 14.31 -7.00 -1.19
N ILE A 65 13.05 -7.39 -1.40
CA ILE A 65 12.44 -8.49 -0.65
C ILE A 65 13.17 -9.80 -1.00
N THR A 66 13.75 -10.45 0.01
CA THR A 66 14.51 -11.71 -0.16
C THR A 66 13.69 -12.96 0.13
N THR A 67 12.48 -12.76 0.68
CA THR A 67 11.47 -13.80 0.88
C THR A 67 10.55 -13.91 -0.34
N LEU A 68 9.45 -14.68 -0.26
CA LEU A 68 8.50 -14.92 -1.37
C LEU A 68 8.99 -15.85 -2.49
N ASN A 69 9.95 -16.73 -2.19
CA ASN A 69 10.59 -17.59 -3.19
C ASN A 69 9.71 -18.75 -3.70
N ASP A 70 8.75 -19.23 -2.90
CA ASP A 70 7.83 -20.30 -3.31
C ASP A 70 6.55 -19.73 -3.93
N ARG A 71 6.62 -19.38 -5.22
CA ARG A 71 5.55 -18.71 -5.96
C ARG A 71 4.21 -19.44 -5.91
N ASN A 72 4.26 -20.77 -5.91
CA ASN A 72 3.07 -21.62 -5.92
C ASN A 72 2.24 -21.48 -4.63
N ARG A 73 2.80 -20.93 -3.55
CA ARG A 73 2.08 -20.67 -2.30
C ARG A 73 1.31 -19.35 -2.32
N TYR A 74 1.53 -18.48 -3.30
CA TYR A 74 0.94 -17.14 -3.29
C TYR A 74 -0.25 -17.03 -4.24
N GLY A 75 -1.35 -16.54 -3.68
CA GLY A 75 -2.56 -16.18 -4.40
C GLY A 75 -2.84 -14.68 -4.34
N LEU A 76 -4.06 -14.30 -4.71
CA LEU A 76 -4.53 -12.92 -4.66
C LEU A 76 -4.55 -12.30 -3.23
N SER A 77 -4.38 -13.12 -2.19
CA SER A 77 -4.20 -12.68 -0.81
C SER A 77 -2.84 -12.01 -0.56
N LEU A 78 -1.84 -12.17 -1.45
CA LEU A 78 -0.50 -11.61 -1.30
C LEU A 78 -0.53 -10.10 -1.00
N VAL A 79 -1.31 -9.32 -1.77
CA VAL A 79 -1.42 -7.85 -1.61
C VAL A 79 -2.21 -7.38 -0.39
N ILE A 80 -2.74 -8.30 0.41
CA ILE A 80 -3.38 -7.98 1.70
C ILE A 80 -2.64 -8.65 2.87
N GLY A 81 -1.36 -8.99 2.70
CA GLY A 81 -0.51 -9.55 3.74
C GLY A 81 -0.48 -11.08 3.78
N GLY A 82 -0.75 -11.75 2.66
CA GLY A 82 -0.63 -13.20 2.54
C GLY A 82 0.79 -13.74 2.35
N GLY A 83 1.81 -12.86 2.36
CA GLY A 83 3.22 -13.23 2.22
C GLY A 83 4.05 -12.70 3.38
N GLU A 84 4.97 -13.53 3.87
CA GLU A 84 5.85 -13.21 4.99
C GLU A 84 7.13 -12.52 4.48
N VAL A 85 7.49 -11.39 5.08
CA VAL A 85 8.71 -10.62 4.76
C VAL A 85 9.43 -10.23 6.06
N THR A 86 10.72 -9.95 5.96
CA THR A 86 11.47 -9.41 7.11
C THR A 86 11.25 -7.91 7.24
N LEU A 87 11.32 -7.37 8.46
CA LEU A 87 11.19 -5.93 8.68
C LEU A 87 12.31 -5.13 7.99
N LEU A 88 13.50 -5.72 7.92
CA LEU A 88 14.64 -5.09 7.27
C LEU A 88 14.44 -4.99 5.76
N ASP A 89 13.95 -6.05 5.12
CA ASP A 89 13.64 -6.05 3.69
C ASP A 89 12.53 -5.07 3.35
N GLU A 90 11.44 -5.07 4.11
CA GLU A 90 10.31 -4.16 3.89
C GLU A 90 10.75 -2.69 4.03
N THR A 91 11.52 -2.38 5.08
CA THR A 91 12.04 -1.02 5.31
C THR A 91 13.03 -0.61 4.19
N SER A 92 13.90 -1.52 3.77
CA SER A 92 14.82 -1.30 2.64
C SER A 92 14.06 -1.07 1.33
N GLY A 93 13.01 -1.83 1.06
CA GLY A 93 12.14 -1.66 -0.11
C GLY A 93 11.48 -0.28 -0.14
N PHE A 94 10.99 0.20 1.01
CA PHE A 94 10.44 1.56 1.11
C PHE A 94 11.49 2.65 0.89
N SER A 95 12.76 2.42 1.26
CA SER A 95 13.84 3.37 0.99
C SER A 95 14.08 3.61 -0.51
N VAL A 96 13.69 2.66 -1.38
CA VAL A 96 13.76 2.86 -2.84
C VAL A 96 12.88 4.02 -3.28
N PHE A 97 11.69 4.18 -2.67
CA PHE A 97 10.81 5.32 -2.97
C PHE A 97 11.38 6.64 -2.46
N ALA A 98 12.01 6.62 -1.28
CA ALA A 98 12.71 7.77 -0.71
C ALA A 98 13.86 8.23 -1.62
N ASN A 99 14.61 7.28 -2.19
CA ASN A 99 15.81 7.50 -3.00
C ASN A 99 15.51 7.50 -4.51
N ASP A 100 14.37 8.06 -4.91
CA ASP A 100 14.01 8.31 -6.31
C ASP A 100 14.12 7.08 -7.24
N GLY A 101 13.77 5.89 -6.72
CA GLY A 101 13.78 4.63 -7.46
C GLY A 101 15.09 3.84 -7.39
N LYS A 102 16.06 4.29 -6.58
CA LYS A 102 17.37 3.65 -6.44
C LYS A 102 17.49 2.84 -5.16
N ARG A 103 17.89 1.58 -5.28
CA ARG A 103 18.16 0.68 -4.17
C ARG A 103 19.62 0.77 -3.72
N ASN A 104 19.81 0.86 -2.41
CA ASN A 104 21.07 0.61 -1.75
C ASN A 104 20.92 -0.68 -0.92
N PRO A 105 21.64 -1.76 -1.23
CA PRO A 105 21.61 -2.97 -0.42
C PRO A 105 21.95 -2.65 1.04
N VAL A 106 21.28 -3.33 1.98
CA VAL A 106 21.56 -3.14 3.40
C VAL A 106 22.97 -3.62 3.71
N ASP A 107 23.76 -2.75 4.33
CA ASP A 107 25.12 -3.05 4.74
C ASP A 107 25.43 -2.31 6.05
N PRO A 108 25.48 -3.01 7.19
CA PRO A 108 25.72 -2.39 8.49
C PRO A 108 27.18 -1.99 8.71
N ILE A 109 28.10 -2.44 7.85
CA ILE A 109 29.54 -2.19 8.02
C ILE A 109 29.93 -0.97 7.18
N LEU A 110 30.20 0.14 7.84
CA LEU A 110 30.62 1.38 7.15
C LEU A 110 32.05 1.31 6.63
N LYS A 111 32.98 0.81 7.46
CA LYS A 111 34.41 0.79 7.16
C LYS A 111 35.13 -0.28 7.96
N ILE A 112 36.08 -0.96 7.34
CA ILE A 112 37.03 -1.88 7.97
C ILE A 112 38.44 -1.34 7.68
N VAL A 113 39.23 -1.16 8.73
CA VAL A 113 40.63 -0.74 8.65
C VAL A 113 41.52 -1.76 9.37
N ASP A 114 42.79 -1.87 8.95
CA ASP A 114 43.80 -2.63 9.69
C ASP A 114 44.41 -1.82 10.85
N LYS A 115 45.38 -2.42 11.56
CA LYS A 115 46.10 -1.80 12.68
C LYS A 115 46.87 -0.52 12.30
N ASP A 116 47.19 -0.35 11.02
CA ASP A 116 47.94 0.78 10.48
C ASP A 116 46.99 1.82 9.84
N ASN A 117 45.68 1.72 10.10
CA ASN A 117 44.60 2.54 9.52
C ASN A 117 44.44 2.41 8.01
N LYS A 118 44.99 1.36 7.37
CA LYS A 118 44.77 1.11 5.96
C LYS A 118 43.34 0.60 5.75
N ILE A 119 42.64 1.19 4.79
CA ILE A 119 41.27 0.81 4.44
C ILE A 119 41.28 -0.56 3.76
N ILE A 120 40.62 -1.54 4.38
CA ILE A 120 40.37 -2.87 3.82
C ILE A 120 39.05 -2.87 3.04
N ARG A 121 38.03 -2.22 3.61
CA ARG A 121 36.69 -2.09 3.01
C ARG A 121 36.08 -0.77 3.46
N GLU A 122 35.39 -0.10 2.53
CA GLU A 122 34.57 1.07 2.85
C GLU A 122 33.27 0.94 2.06
N ASN A 123 32.16 1.14 2.75
CA ASN A 123 30.84 1.10 2.14
C ASN A 123 30.60 2.41 1.39
N SER A 124 30.11 2.28 0.16
CA SER A 124 29.71 3.40 -0.68
C SER A 124 28.32 3.14 -1.25
N PRO A 125 27.45 4.17 -1.31
CA PRO A 125 26.12 4.03 -1.90
C PRO A 125 26.20 3.45 -3.31
N LYS A 126 25.53 2.31 -3.54
CA LYS A 126 25.49 1.64 -4.84
C LYS A 126 24.48 2.28 -5.79
N ASN A 127 23.43 2.91 -5.25
CA ASN A 127 22.42 3.65 -6.01
C ASN A 127 21.88 2.90 -7.23
N MET A 128 21.59 1.61 -7.06
CA MET A 128 21.15 0.73 -8.14
C MET A 128 19.77 1.16 -8.62
N PRO A 129 19.58 1.59 -9.89
CA PRO A 129 18.26 1.96 -10.39
C PRO A 129 17.40 0.70 -10.50
N VAL A 130 16.36 0.59 -9.69
CA VAL A 130 15.44 -0.56 -9.68
C VAL A 130 14.00 -0.18 -9.96
N LEU A 131 13.68 1.11 -9.99
CA LEU A 131 12.34 1.63 -10.28
C LEU A 131 12.46 2.96 -11.03
N ASP A 132 11.56 3.20 -11.99
CA ASP A 132 11.45 4.49 -12.66
C ASP A 132 11.21 5.62 -11.62
N PRO A 133 12.02 6.69 -11.62
CA PRO A 133 11.84 7.84 -10.73
C PRO A 133 10.42 8.42 -10.75
N GLN A 134 9.76 8.48 -11.91
CA GLN A 134 8.39 9.00 -12.04
C GLN A 134 7.38 8.12 -11.28
N ILE A 135 7.63 6.81 -11.20
CA ILE A 135 6.80 5.90 -10.40
C ILE A 135 7.07 6.13 -8.92
N ALA A 136 8.34 6.21 -8.50
CA ALA A 136 8.71 6.48 -7.10
C ALA A 136 8.08 7.78 -6.60
N ARG A 137 8.24 8.88 -7.34
CA ARG A 137 7.66 10.19 -7.03
C ARG A 137 6.14 10.17 -7.00
N LYS A 138 5.49 9.39 -7.87
CA LYS A 138 4.03 9.22 -7.85
C LYS A 138 3.58 8.49 -6.59
N ILE A 139 4.27 7.42 -6.17
CA ILE A 139 4.01 6.73 -4.89
C ILE A 139 4.23 7.69 -3.71
N ASN A 140 5.34 8.43 -3.69
CA ASN A 140 5.62 9.45 -2.66
C ASN A 140 4.49 10.47 -2.55
N SER A 141 4.01 10.97 -3.69
CA SER A 141 2.91 11.93 -3.72
C SER A 141 1.59 11.37 -3.17
N ILE A 142 1.37 10.05 -3.21
CA ILE A 142 0.17 9.40 -2.68
C ILE A 142 0.37 9.11 -1.19
N LEU A 143 1.52 8.54 -0.82
CA LEU A 143 1.85 8.15 0.54
C LEU A 143 2.19 9.33 1.45
N SER A 144 2.34 10.56 0.93
CA SER A 144 2.42 11.79 1.73
C SER A 144 1.10 12.58 1.78
N ASP A 145 0.09 12.19 1.02
CA ASP A 145 -1.18 12.91 0.93
C ASP A 145 -2.10 12.59 2.12
N ASN A 146 -2.07 13.47 3.12
CA ASN A 146 -2.93 13.34 4.30
C ASN A 146 -4.43 13.57 3.98
N LYS A 147 -4.76 14.36 2.96
CA LYS A 147 -6.17 14.59 2.57
C LYS A 147 -6.78 13.31 2.01
N SER A 148 -6.04 12.59 1.16
CA SER A 148 -6.51 11.34 0.55
C SER A 148 -6.70 10.20 1.57
N ARG A 149 -5.97 10.20 2.71
CA ARG A 149 -6.11 9.17 3.77
C ARG A 149 -7.15 9.52 4.84
N THR A 150 -7.48 10.81 5.00
CA THR A 150 -8.39 11.32 6.03
C THR A 150 -9.72 10.57 6.14
N PRO A 151 -10.37 10.08 5.07
CA PRO A 151 -11.65 9.37 5.20
C PRO A 151 -11.59 8.10 6.06
N ILE A 152 -10.43 7.44 6.16
CA ILE A 152 -10.22 6.26 7.01
C ILE A 152 -9.55 6.64 8.33
N PHE A 153 -8.48 7.44 8.28
CA PHE A 153 -7.61 7.65 9.45
C PHE A 153 -7.93 8.92 10.24
N GLY A 154 -8.76 9.81 9.69
CA GLY A 154 -8.92 11.17 10.21
C GLY A 154 -7.74 12.10 9.86
N PRO A 155 -7.90 13.42 10.02
CA PRO A 155 -6.87 14.39 9.64
C PRO A 155 -5.65 14.39 10.58
N ASN A 156 -5.84 14.01 11.85
CA ASN A 156 -4.81 13.99 12.90
C ASN A 156 -4.29 12.57 13.17
N ASN A 157 -4.13 11.77 12.13
CA ASN A 157 -3.65 10.39 12.25
C ASN A 157 -2.15 10.32 12.55
N LYS A 158 -1.69 9.16 13.02
CA LYS A 158 -0.29 8.92 13.43
C LYS A 158 0.69 8.77 12.26
N LEU A 159 0.23 8.79 11.03
CA LEU A 159 1.08 8.81 9.82
C LEU A 159 1.38 10.24 9.36
N PHE A 160 0.91 11.25 10.09
CA PHE A 160 1.13 12.66 9.82
C PHE A 160 2.03 13.27 10.90
N ILE A 161 3.00 14.08 10.49
CA ILE A 161 3.87 14.85 11.39
C ILE A 161 3.71 16.32 11.03
N PRO A 162 3.16 17.16 11.93
CA PRO A 162 2.98 18.59 11.65
C PRO A 162 4.29 19.27 11.26
N GLY A 163 4.23 20.08 10.20
CA GLY A 163 5.39 20.84 9.72
C GLY A 163 6.46 20.02 9.01
N ARG A 164 6.24 18.72 8.76
CA ARG A 164 7.18 17.85 8.03
C ARG A 164 6.50 17.11 6.89
N THR A 165 7.19 16.96 5.77
CA THR A 165 6.72 16.13 4.65
C THR A 165 7.19 14.69 4.84
N VAL A 166 6.26 13.80 5.21
CA VAL A 166 6.53 12.37 5.41
C VAL A 166 5.62 11.52 4.52
N ALA A 167 6.16 10.44 3.98
CA ALA A 167 5.38 9.39 3.35
C ALA A 167 5.29 8.19 4.29
N ALA A 168 4.13 7.56 4.41
CA ALA A 168 3.98 6.42 5.32
C ALA A 168 2.82 5.50 4.95
N LYS A 169 2.94 4.23 5.34
CA LYS A 169 1.94 3.20 5.14
C LYS A 169 1.85 2.27 6.36
N THR A 170 0.64 1.95 6.76
CA THR A 170 0.34 0.94 7.78
C THR A 170 0.22 -0.46 7.19
N GLY A 171 0.49 -1.48 7.98
CA GLY A 171 0.17 -2.87 7.69
C GLY A 171 -0.51 -3.52 8.89
N THR A 172 -1.45 -4.44 8.63
CA THR A 172 -2.19 -5.16 9.67
C THR A 172 -2.53 -6.53 9.13
N THR A 173 -2.03 -7.58 9.78
CA THR A 173 -2.37 -8.95 9.40
C THR A 173 -3.72 -9.36 9.96
N GLN A 174 -4.27 -10.46 9.45
CA GLN A 174 -5.50 -11.02 9.97
C GLN A 174 -5.35 -11.35 11.46
N GLU A 175 -6.47 -11.28 12.19
CA GLU A 175 -6.52 -11.59 13.63
C GLU A 175 -5.56 -10.75 14.51
N PHE A 176 -5.08 -9.61 14.00
CA PHE A 176 -4.19 -8.69 14.72
C PHE A 176 -2.92 -9.37 15.23
N ARG A 177 -2.32 -10.27 14.44
CA ARG A 177 -1.05 -10.91 14.81
C ARG A 177 0.12 -9.93 14.70
N ASP A 178 0.09 -9.09 13.69
CA ASP A 178 1.13 -8.12 13.37
C ASP A 178 0.56 -6.73 13.08
N ALA A 179 1.19 -5.74 13.69
CA ALA A 179 0.99 -4.33 13.41
C ALA A 179 2.27 -3.75 12.82
N TRP A 180 2.15 -3.15 11.62
CA TRP A 180 3.27 -2.57 10.90
C TRP A 180 3.04 -1.09 10.62
N THR A 181 4.10 -0.30 10.63
CA THR A 181 4.15 1.02 9.99
C THR A 181 5.52 1.23 9.40
N VAL A 182 5.57 1.51 8.10
CA VAL A 182 6.79 1.92 7.42
C VAL A 182 6.58 3.30 6.84
N GLY A 183 7.51 4.20 7.10
CA GLY A 183 7.44 5.55 6.59
C GLY A 183 8.81 6.17 6.45
N PHE A 184 8.88 7.20 5.63
CA PHE A 184 10.13 7.75 5.13
C PHE A 184 10.01 9.22 4.74
N THR A 185 11.16 9.86 4.63
CA THR A 185 11.42 11.16 3.98
C THR A 185 12.47 10.94 2.89
N PRO A 186 12.91 11.97 2.15
CA PRO A 186 14.06 11.83 1.26
C PRO A 186 15.37 11.38 1.96
N HIS A 187 15.46 11.51 3.30
CA HIS A 187 16.70 11.33 4.06
C HIS A 187 16.74 10.08 4.95
N ILE A 188 15.57 9.54 5.33
CA ILE A 188 15.50 8.37 6.22
C ILE A 188 14.24 7.54 5.95
N ALA A 189 14.38 6.21 6.02
CA ALA A 189 13.25 5.27 6.05
C ALA A 189 13.27 4.50 7.38
N VAL A 190 12.09 4.39 8.00
CA VAL A 190 11.91 3.74 9.31
C VAL A 190 10.72 2.80 9.24
N GLY A 191 10.96 1.53 9.57
CA GLY A 191 9.93 0.54 9.79
C GLY A 191 9.76 0.21 11.26
N VAL A 192 8.52 0.02 11.69
CA VAL A 192 8.15 -0.45 13.02
C VAL A 192 7.23 -1.64 12.87
N TRP A 193 7.57 -2.73 13.54
CA TRP A 193 6.72 -3.90 13.74
C TRP A 193 6.41 -4.07 15.22
N ALA A 194 5.20 -4.52 15.52
CA ALA A 194 4.80 -5.00 16.83
C ALA A 194 3.90 -6.24 16.68
N GLY A 195 4.15 -7.25 17.49
CA GLY A 195 3.43 -8.51 17.51
C GLY A 195 3.92 -9.39 18.65
N ASN A 196 3.28 -10.55 18.85
CA ASN A 196 3.75 -11.52 19.83
C ASN A 196 4.77 -12.47 19.18
N ASN A 197 5.93 -12.67 19.81
CA ASN A 197 6.99 -13.55 19.29
C ASN A 197 6.58 -15.02 19.11
N ASN A 198 5.48 -15.44 19.72
CA ASN A 198 4.91 -16.79 19.58
C ASN A 198 3.76 -16.84 18.55
N ASN A 199 3.66 -15.82 17.70
CA ASN A 199 2.63 -15.65 16.68
C ASN A 199 1.19 -15.57 17.22
N ARG A 200 0.94 -15.50 18.53
CA ARG A 200 -0.43 -15.36 19.05
C ARG A 200 -1.03 -14.02 18.63
N SER A 201 -2.33 -13.99 18.37
CA SER A 201 -3.08 -12.75 18.15
C SER A 201 -2.86 -11.76 19.29
N MET A 202 -2.68 -10.49 18.94
CA MET A 202 -2.82 -9.41 19.90
C MET A 202 -4.31 -9.15 20.19
N ARG A 203 -4.59 -8.17 21.05
CA ARG A 203 -5.96 -7.77 21.36
C ARG A 203 -6.68 -7.26 20.09
N PRO A 204 -7.98 -7.56 19.90
CA PRO A 204 -8.75 -6.96 18.81
C PRO A 204 -8.62 -5.44 18.76
N GLY A 205 -8.32 -4.90 17.57
CA GLY A 205 -8.05 -3.48 17.35
C GLY A 205 -6.58 -3.06 17.53
N ALA A 206 -5.68 -3.98 17.90
CA ALA A 206 -4.23 -3.77 17.91
C ALA A 206 -3.65 -3.79 16.49
N ASP A 207 -4.10 -2.86 15.65
CA ASP A 207 -3.68 -2.74 14.26
C ASP A 207 -2.44 -1.83 14.08
N GLY A 208 -1.97 -1.73 12.84
CA GLY A 208 -0.83 -0.90 12.47
C GLY A 208 -0.99 0.58 12.85
N SER A 209 -2.21 1.11 12.85
CA SER A 209 -2.50 2.50 13.21
C SER A 209 -2.53 2.76 14.71
N PHE A 210 -2.93 1.76 15.51
CA PHE A 210 -3.01 1.90 16.97
C PHE A 210 -1.74 1.48 17.71
N VAL A 211 -0.93 0.57 17.14
CA VAL A 211 0.27 0.04 17.83
C VAL A 211 1.56 0.54 17.21
N ALA A 212 1.80 0.26 15.93
CA ALA A 212 3.08 0.58 15.28
C ALA A 212 3.20 2.07 14.92
N ALA A 213 2.13 2.69 14.39
CA ALA A 213 2.17 4.07 13.94
C ALA A 213 2.49 5.10 15.05
N PRO A 214 1.98 4.99 16.29
CA PRO A 214 2.39 5.88 17.38
C PRO A 214 3.89 5.80 17.71
N ILE A 215 4.47 4.59 17.70
CA ILE A 215 5.90 4.37 17.94
C ILE A 215 6.71 5.02 16.82
N TRP A 216 6.34 4.73 15.56
CA TRP A 216 6.96 5.32 14.38
C TRP A 216 6.89 6.85 14.42
N ASN A 217 5.71 7.42 14.73
CA ASN A 217 5.49 8.86 14.77
C ASN A 217 6.35 9.54 15.84
N LYS A 218 6.44 8.94 17.05
CA LYS A 218 7.25 9.47 18.15
C LYS A 218 8.73 9.46 17.77
N PHE A 219 9.23 8.35 17.22
CA PHE A 219 10.61 8.24 16.75
C PHE A 219 10.93 9.29 15.67
N MET A 220 10.13 9.32 14.61
CA MET A 220 10.31 10.26 13.50
C MET A 220 10.26 11.72 13.98
N SER A 221 9.31 12.08 14.86
CA SER A 221 9.22 13.44 15.41
C SER A 221 10.47 13.86 16.19
N GLN A 222 11.18 12.91 16.81
CA GLN A 222 12.42 13.18 17.53
C GLN A 222 13.64 13.29 16.61
N VAL A 223 13.71 12.49 15.54
CA VAL A 223 14.90 12.45 14.68
C VAL A 223 14.84 13.43 13.50
N LEU A 224 13.65 13.76 13.00
CA LEU A 224 13.51 14.65 11.84
C LEU A 224 14.17 16.03 12.01
N PRO A 225 14.20 16.67 13.20
CA PRO A 225 14.98 17.90 13.42
C PRO A 225 16.45 17.83 13.01
N GLN A 226 17.05 16.64 12.93
CA GLN A 226 18.45 16.44 12.52
C GLN A 226 18.63 16.40 11.00
N TYR A 227 17.55 16.36 10.22
CA TYR A 227 17.56 16.27 8.77
C TYR A 227 16.98 17.54 8.11
N PRO A 228 17.43 17.88 6.88
CA PRO A 228 16.81 18.92 6.07
C PRO A 228 15.31 18.70 5.91
N ASP A 229 14.53 19.79 5.88
CA ASP A 229 13.10 19.74 5.65
C ASP A 229 12.74 19.68 4.16
N ASP A 230 13.34 18.73 3.46
CA ASP A 230 13.11 18.54 2.04
C ASP A 230 11.77 17.84 1.78
N THR A 231 11.14 18.25 0.68
CA THR A 231 9.94 17.58 0.16
C THR A 231 10.31 16.60 -0.94
N PHE A 232 9.40 15.67 -1.24
CA PHE A 232 9.60 14.75 -2.36
C PHE A 232 9.56 15.48 -3.70
N LEU A 233 10.45 15.09 -4.61
CA LEU A 233 10.40 15.53 -6.00
C LEU A 233 9.03 15.23 -6.61
N ALA A 234 8.48 16.19 -7.34
CA ALA A 234 7.22 16.03 -8.04
C ALA A 234 7.40 15.07 -9.23
N TYR A 235 6.39 14.23 -9.47
CA TYR A 235 6.29 13.47 -10.72
C TYR A 235 5.67 14.33 -11.81
N GLU A 236 6.06 14.06 -13.04
CA GLU A 236 5.48 14.65 -14.24
C GLU A 236 4.06 14.11 -14.44
N LYS A 237 3.10 15.03 -14.48
CA LYS A 237 1.70 14.69 -14.74
C LYS A 237 1.54 14.53 -16.25
N SER A 238 1.20 13.33 -16.69
CA SER A 238 0.74 13.08 -18.05
C SER A 238 -0.77 13.29 -18.13
N ASP A 239 -1.23 14.04 -19.13
CA ASP A 239 -2.64 14.19 -19.50
C ASP A 239 -3.19 12.93 -20.18
N SER A 240 -3.02 11.76 -19.56
CA SER A 240 -3.62 10.54 -20.10
C SER A 240 -5.14 10.58 -19.86
N LYS A 241 -5.93 10.84 -20.90
CA LYS A 241 -7.39 10.65 -20.95
C LYS A 241 -7.82 9.17 -20.88
N ALA A 242 -6.99 8.29 -20.33
CA ALA A 242 -7.26 6.86 -20.30
C ALA A 242 -8.40 6.56 -19.30
N VAL A 243 -9.46 5.94 -19.80
CA VAL A 243 -10.53 5.39 -18.96
C VAL A 243 -9.91 4.37 -17.99
N PRO A 244 -10.22 4.40 -16.68
CA PRO A 244 -9.64 3.46 -15.74
C PRO A 244 -9.97 2.01 -16.13
N LYS A 245 -8.99 1.25 -16.64
CA LYS A 245 -9.17 -0.17 -17.04
C LYS A 245 -9.77 -1.03 -15.91
N VAL A 246 -9.38 -0.77 -14.66
CA VAL A 246 -9.87 -1.46 -13.45
C VAL A 246 -11.32 -1.09 -13.08
N ALA A 247 -11.95 -0.14 -13.77
CA ALA A 247 -13.36 0.19 -13.59
C ALA A 247 -14.26 -0.37 -14.71
N ALA A 248 -13.69 -0.78 -15.85
CA ALA A 248 -14.46 -1.06 -17.07
C ALA A 248 -15.13 -2.44 -17.12
N LYS A 249 -14.66 -3.43 -16.35
CA LYS A 249 -15.12 -4.84 -16.41
C LYS A 249 -16.30 -5.18 -15.49
N SER A 250 -16.92 -4.23 -14.81
CA SER A 250 -18.07 -4.51 -13.94
C SER A 250 -19.14 -3.44 -14.11
N GLN A 251 -20.36 -3.84 -14.50
CA GLN A 251 -21.50 -2.93 -14.47
C GLN A 251 -22.04 -2.88 -13.04
N TYR A 252 -22.06 -1.69 -12.45
CA TYR A 252 -22.53 -1.48 -11.09
C TYR A 252 -23.60 -0.39 -11.05
N LYS A 253 -24.55 -0.57 -10.14
CA LYS A 253 -25.58 0.39 -9.79
C LYS A 253 -25.29 0.87 -8.38
N ILE A 254 -24.90 2.14 -8.27
CA ILE A 254 -24.71 2.80 -6.98
C ILE A 254 -26.03 3.46 -6.57
N THR A 255 -26.52 3.09 -5.40
CA THR A 255 -27.75 3.64 -4.83
C THR A 255 -27.43 4.30 -3.49
N TYR A 256 -27.79 5.57 -3.34
CA TYR A 256 -27.52 6.35 -2.14
C TYR A 256 -28.77 6.44 -1.26
N TYR A 257 -28.57 6.40 0.06
CA TYR A 257 -29.63 6.56 1.06
C TYR A 257 -29.19 7.53 2.14
N ARG A 258 -30.13 8.26 2.72
CA ARG A 258 -29.89 9.07 3.92
C ARG A 258 -29.81 8.14 5.14
N LYS A 259 -28.75 8.25 5.94
CA LYS A 259 -28.52 7.37 7.09
C LYS A 259 -29.61 7.47 8.17
N SER A 260 -30.16 8.66 8.40
CA SER A 260 -31.13 8.91 9.48
C SER A 260 -32.46 8.20 9.29
N ASN A 261 -32.92 8.03 8.05
CA ASN A 261 -34.24 7.47 7.75
C ASN A 261 -34.24 6.42 6.64
N LYS A 262 -33.05 6.01 6.19
CA LYS A 262 -32.83 5.04 5.09
C LYS A 262 -33.57 5.39 3.79
N LYS A 263 -33.97 6.65 3.57
CA LYS A 263 -34.65 7.08 2.34
C LYS A 263 -33.64 7.20 1.21
N LYS A 264 -33.96 6.66 0.03
CA LYS A 264 -33.14 6.80 -1.18
C LYS A 264 -32.97 8.28 -1.54
N ILE A 265 -31.76 8.68 -1.91
CA ILE A 265 -31.40 10.04 -2.32
C ILE A 265 -30.64 10.01 -3.64
N SER A 266 -30.61 11.12 -4.37
CA SER A 266 -29.83 11.24 -5.62
C SER A 266 -28.33 11.31 -5.32
N GLU A 267 -27.50 10.90 -6.28
CA GLU A 267 -26.04 11.02 -6.19
C GLU A 267 -25.60 12.47 -5.95
N LYS A 268 -26.22 13.44 -6.64
CA LYS A 268 -25.97 14.87 -6.42
C LYS A 268 -26.23 15.28 -4.97
N LYS A 269 -27.33 14.79 -4.38
CA LYS A 269 -27.65 15.08 -2.98
C LYS A 269 -26.69 14.37 -2.02
N ALA A 270 -26.30 13.15 -2.32
CA ALA A 270 -25.30 12.40 -1.56
C ALA A 270 -23.95 13.12 -1.52
N LYS A 271 -23.44 13.60 -2.66
CA LYS A 271 -22.18 14.37 -2.76
C LYS A 271 -22.19 15.69 -1.99
N SER A 272 -23.36 16.31 -1.83
CA SER A 272 -23.54 17.55 -1.04
C SER A 272 -23.68 17.33 0.47
N MET A 273 -23.85 16.08 0.92
CA MET A 273 -24.04 15.75 2.33
C MET A 273 -22.73 15.31 2.96
N LYS A 274 -22.62 15.47 4.29
CA LYS A 274 -21.48 14.92 5.01
C LYS A 274 -21.44 13.38 4.84
N PRO A 275 -20.29 12.77 4.52
CA PRO A 275 -20.17 11.34 4.22
C PRO A 275 -20.81 10.43 5.27
N GLU A 276 -20.69 10.78 6.55
CA GLU A 276 -21.25 10.03 7.68
C GLU A 276 -22.78 10.00 7.74
N LYS A 277 -23.46 10.87 6.97
CA LYS A 277 -24.92 10.95 6.85
C LYS A 277 -25.47 10.20 5.64
N VAL A 278 -24.61 9.59 4.83
CA VAL A 278 -24.98 8.89 3.59
C VAL A 278 -24.63 7.42 3.72
N ILE A 279 -25.56 6.55 3.31
CA ILE A 279 -25.33 5.13 3.08
C ILE A 279 -25.22 4.94 1.57
N GLN A 280 -24.12 4.36 1.10
CA GLN A 280 -23.94 3.97 -0.28
C GLN A 280 -24.13 2.46 -0.39
N LYS A 281 -25.05 2.01 -1.23
CA LYS A 281 -25.17 0.61 -1.66
C LYS A 281 -24.63 0.48 -3.07
N ILE A 282 -23.82 -0.53 -3.29
CA ILE A 282 -23.28 -0.87 -4.61
C ILE A 282 -23.84 -2.23 -4.95
N GLU A 283 -24.70 -2.26 -5.97
CA GLU A 283 -25.22 -3.49 -6.55
C GLU A 283 -24.42 -3.79 -7.81
N VAL A 284 -23.91 -5.01 -7.94
CA VAL A 284 -23.30 -5.47 -9.19
C VAL A 284 -24.46 -5.88 -10.11
N VAL A 285 -24.61 -5.20 -11.24
CA VAL A 285 -25.72 -5.39 -12.21
C VAL A 285 -25.39 -6.55 -13.15
N SER A 286 -24.13 -6.64 -13.55
CA SER A 286 -23.54 -7.82 -14.16
C SER A 286 -22.05 -7.81 -13.86
N SER A 287 -21.57 -8.95 -13.40
CA SER A 287 -20.17 -9.34 -13.59
C SER A 287 -20.25 -10.46 -14.62
N GLU A 288 -19.55 -10.34 -15.75
CA GLU A 288 -19.14 -11.58 -16.41
C GLU A 288 -18.47 -12.44 -15.32
N PRO A 289 -18.77 -13.74 -15.22
CA PRO A 289 -17.91 -14.61 -14.44
C PRO A 289 -16.51 -14.36 -14.99
N PHE A 290 -15.63 -13.81 -14.16
CA PHE A 290 -14.25 -13.59 -14.55
C PHE A 290 -13.69 -14.98 -14.84
N SER A 291 -13.66 -15.38 -16.11
CA SER A 291 -13.14 -16.67 -16.53
C SER A 291 -11.74 -16.81 -15.97
N ALA A 292 -11.44 -17.99 -15.43
CA ALA A 292 -10.09 -18.33 -14.98
C ALA A 292 -9.08 -18.32 -16.13
N GLU A 293 -9.56 -18.21 -17.38
CA GLU A 293 -8.79 -18.11 -18.60
C GLU A 293 -8.77 -16.66 -19.08
N GLY A 294 -7.67 -15.98 -18.83
CA GLY A 294 -7.40 -14.62 -19.29
C GLY A 294 -5.96 -14.51 -19.77
N ASN A 295 -5.68 -15.11 -20.92
CA ASN A 295 -4.55 -14.92 -21.84
C ASN A 295 -3.27 -14.29 -21.23
N PHE A 296 -2.29 -15.15 -20.98
CA PHE A 296 -0.87 -14.79 -20.98
C PHE A 296 -0.56 -14.08 -22.30
N ILE A 297 -0.44 -12.76 -22.28
CA ILE A 297 0.12 -12.03 -23.41
C ILE A 297 1.63 -12.12 -23.23
N ASP A 298 2.25 -13.06 -23.95
CA ASP A 298 3.68 -13.09 -24.23
C ASP A 298 4.09 -11.72 -24.79
N LYS A 299 4.64 -10.87 -23.93
CA LYS A 299 5.36 -9.68 -24.37
C LYS A 299 6.84 -9.96 -24.22
N LYS A 300 7.47 -10.27 -25.36
CA LYS A 300 8.92 -10.34 -25.50
C LYS A 300 9.58 -9.12 -24.85
N PRO A 301 10.72 -9.30 -24.17
CA PRO A 301 11.47 -8.19 -23.60
C PRO A 301 11.93 -7.25 -24.71
N VAL A 302 11.62 -5.97 -24.59
CA VAL A 302 12.31 -4.91 -25.31
C VAL A 302 13.46 -4.48 -24.40
N PHE A 303 14.67 -4.58 -24.95
CA PHE A 303 15.97 -4.29 -24.31
C PHE A 303 16.04 -2.89 -23.69
#